data_AF-A0A1Y2DDW8-F1
#
_entry.id   AF-A0A1Y2DDW8-F1
#
_cell.length_a   1.000
_cell.length_b   1.000
_cell.length_c   1.000
_cell.angle_alpha   90.00
_cell.angle_beta   90.00
_cell.angle_gamma   90.00
#
_symmetry.space_group_name_H-M   'P 1'
#
loop_
_entity.id
_entity.type
_entity.pdbx_description
1 polymer ?
#
loop_
_entity_poly.entity_id
_entity_poly.type
_entity_poly.pdbx_seq_one_letter_code
_entity_poly.pdbx_strand_id
1 'polypeptide(L)'
;ISSQASAKAVTKRKCYIKKTSKTIKALEDNKYSISIGDVTMTIDASYAAKIISYKIGNDEPTNDWGWPPVEEYDSKPFTAKIVGDKLVMNGQKSKFGYSISKEFNVNKKNNSIEVKYSINNESDETRQVAPWEISRVPNDGILFFQADKVEPGNDMTGLPFQFKHGAAWYEMDEDEDHRKINADGNGWIAYSAKGLLFVKTFQDLDPSETAPGEAEIQSYAFPGKTYVEVEEQGVYTTVKPGESVSWTVNWYLTHTDLEPVPSEDLLKEVKKLIKKLN
;
A
#
# COMPACT_ATOMS: atom_id res chain seq x y z
N ILE A 1 -31.84 33.07 -34.74
CA ILE A 1 -30.82 32.12 -35.23
C ILE A 1 -29.52 32.90 -35.40
N SER A 2 -28.59 32.75 -34.45
CA SER A 2 -27.25 33.32 -34.57
C SER A 2 -26.23 32.23 -34.25
N SER A 3 -25.29 32.03 -35.16
CA SER A 3 -24.14 31.15 -35.00
C SER A 3 -22.94 31.97 -34.51
N GLN A 4 -22.24 31.49 -33.49
CA GLN A 4 -20.90 31.95 -33.13
C GLN A 4 -19.89 30.84 -33.42
N ALA A 5 -18.90 31.14 -34.24
CA ALA A 5 -17.67 30.35 -34.34
C ALA A 5 -16.70 30.82 -33.25
N SER A 6 -16.13 29.88 -32.49
CA SER A 6 -14.99 30.13 -31.61
C SER A 6 -13.84 29.20 -31.99
N ALA A 7 -12.66 29.76 -32.19
CA ALA A 7 -11.42 29.02 -32.36
C ALA A 7 -10.75 28.88 -30.99
N LYS A 8 -10.55 27.64 -30.51
CA LYS A 8 -9.71 27.38 -29.34
C LYS A 8 -8.26 27.25 -29.82
N ALA A 9 -7.42 28.21 -29.43
CA ALA A 9 -5.97 28.05 -29.51
C ALA A 9 -5.56 26.92 -28.56
N VAL A 10 -5.07 25.81 -29.11
CA VAL A 10 -4.43 24.74 -28.32
C VAL A 10 -3.01 25.19 -28.01
N THR A 11 -2.84 25.84 -26.87
CA THR A 11 -1.51 26.11 -26.33
C THR A 11 -0.90 24.77 -25.91
N LYS A 12 0.06 24.24 -26.68
CA LYS A 12 0.94 23.16 -26.24
C LYS A 12 1.57 23.60 -24.91
N ARG A 13 1.13 23.01 -23.79
CA ARG A 13 1.81 23.20 -22.50
C ARG A 13 3.23 22.65 -22.67
N LYS A 14 4.22 23.54 -22.69
CA LYS A 14 5.61 23.15 -22.46
C LYS A 14 5.64 22.46 -21.10
N CYS A 15 5.92 21.16 -21.12
CA CYS A 15 6.17 20.38 -19.91
C CYS A 15 7.50 20.86 -19.33
N TYR A 16 7.43 21.89 -18.48
CA TYR A 16 8.52 22.19 -17.56
C TYR A 16 8.53 21.04 -16.56
N ILE A 17 9.61 20.26 -16.54
CA ILE A 17 9.88 19.33 -15.45
C ILE A 17 10.09 20.22 -14.21
N LYS A 18 9.00 20.49 -13.47
CA LYS A 18 9.08 21.03 -12.12
C LYS A 18 9.95 20.03 -11.35
N LYS A 19 11.09 20.50 -10.85
CA LYS A 19 11.95 19.72 -9.97
C LYS A 19 11.06 19.20 -8.84
N THR A 20 10.84 17.88 -8.79
CA THR A 20 9.92 17.28 -7.82
C THR A 20 10.36 17.64 -6.41
N SER A 21 9.65 18.57 -5.78
CA SER A 21 9.94 19.03 -4.43
C SER A 21 9.49 17.94 -3.47
N LYS A 22 10.45 17.38 -2.73
CA LYS A 22 10.17 16.46 -1.62
C LYS A 22 10.03 17.29 -0.35
N THR A 23 9.05 16.94 0.48
CA THR A 23 8.80 17.66 1.73
C THR A 23 8.33 16.68 2.78
N ILE A 24 8.93 16.74 3.97
CA ILE A 24 8.41 16.09 5.18
C ILE A 24 8.16 17.20 6.20
N LYS A 25 6.96 17.24 6.76
CA LYS A 25 6.53 18.29 7.71
C LYS A 25 5.74 17.69 8.85
N ALA A 26 6.01 18.17 10.06
CA ALA A 26 5.06 18.01 11.16
C ALA A 26 3.84 18.91 10.91
N LEU A 27 2.67 18.40 11.28
CA LEU A 27 1.38 19.09 11.31
C LEU A 27 0.91 19.19 12.77
N GLU A 28 -0.28 19.74 12.97
CA GLU A 28 -0.95 19.73 14.27
C GLU A 28 -1.36 18.30 14.68
N ASP A 29 -1.69 18.10 15.96
CA ASP A 29 -2.20 16.84 16.53
C ASP A 29 -1.30 15.59 16.29
N ASN A 30 0.02 15.77 16.30
CA ASN A 30 1.01 14.71 16.01
C ASN A 30 0.83 14.05 14.62
N LYS A 31 0.27 14.78 13.66
CA LYS A 31 0.21 14.32 12.27
C LYS A 31 1.45 14.77 11.51
N TYR A 32 1.78 14.05 10.45
CA TYR A 32 2.92 14.33 9.60
C TYR A 32 2.51 14.22 8.14
N SER A 33 3.03 15.11 7.30
CA SER A 33 2.82 15.09 5.87
C SER A 33 4.12 14.79 5.14
N ILE A 34 4.06 13.87 4.19
CA ILE A 34 5.13 13.53 3.26
C ILE A 34 4.61 13.80 1.86
N SER A 35 5.31 14.63 1.09
CA SER A 35 4.91 14.97 -0.27
C SER A 35 6.03 14.77 -1.27
N ILE A 36 5.66 14.29 -2.46
CA ILE A 36 6.51 14.22 -3.65
C ILE A 36 5.71 14.69 -4.88
N GLY A 37 6.08 15.86 -5.40
CA GLY A 37 5.30 16.47 -6.48
C GLY A 37 3.89 16.82 -5.97
N ASP A 38 2.87 16.31 -6.65
CA ASP A 38 1.46 16.50 -6.26
C ASP A 38 0.93 15.37 -5.36
N VAL A 39 1.74 14.33 -5.11
CA VAL A 39 1.39 13.22 -4.21
C VAL A 39 1.67 13.62 -2.76
N THR A 40 0.73 13.35 -1.86
CA THR A 40 0.85 13.60 -0.42
C THR A 40 0.33 12.42 0.39
N MET A 41 1.11 11.99 1.38
CA MET A 41 0.74 11.02 2.41
C MET A 41 0.64 11.75 3.75
N THR A 42 -0.41 11.47 4.53
CA THR A 42 -0.56 11.95 5.91
C THR A 42 -0.54 10.78 6.87
N ILE A 43 0.28 10.88 7.92
CA ILE A 43 0.50 9.85 8.92
C ILE A 43 0.09 10.40 10.29
N ASP A 44 -0.68 9.63 11.05
CA ASP A 44 -1.08 9.96 12.43
C ASP A 44 -0.21 9.21 13.44
N ALA A 45 0.75 9.91 14.07
CA ALA A 45 1.60 9.30 15.08
C ALA A 45 0.87 9.00 16.39
N SER A 46 -0.29 9.63 16.64
CA SER A 46 -1.09 9.35 17.84
C SER A 46 -1.79 7.99 17.78
N TYR A 47 -1.92 7.41 16.58
CA TYR A 47 -2.65 6.18 16.34
C TYR A 47 -1.85 5.22 15.44
N ALA A 48 -0.87 4.54 16.05
CA ALA A 48 0.00 3.53 15.44
C ALA A 48 0.78 3.95 14.18
N ALA A 49 1.02 5.26 14.00
CA ALA A 49 1.63 5.77 12.78
C ALA A 49 0.86 5.28 11.52
N LYS A 50 -0.48 5.30 11.58
CA LYS A 50 -1.34 4.91 10.46
C LYS A 50 -1.28 5.95 9.36
N ILE A 51 -1.23 5.47 8.11
CA ILE A 51 -1.44 6.31 6.93
C ILE A 51 -2.94 6.59 6.85
N ILE A 52 -3.32 7.81 7.21
CA ILE A 52 -4.73 8.24 7.25
C ILE A 52 -5.17 8.92 5.95
N SER A 53 -4.21 9.28 5.10
CA SER A 53 -4.48 9.89 3.80
C SER A 53 -3.33 9.62 2.83
N TYR A 54 -3.65 9.31 1.57
CA TYR A 54 -2.70 9.18 0.47
C TYR A 54 -3.31 9.62 -0.85
N LYS A 55 -2.93 10.80 -1.34
CA LYS A 55 -3.64 11.49 -2.42
C LYS A 55 -2.72 12.09 -3.48
N ILE A 56 -3.26 12.32 -4.68
CA ILE A 56 -2.64 13.12 -5.73
C ILE A 56 -3.53 14.33 -6.02
N GLY A 57 -3.03 15.54 -5.71
CA GLY A 57 -3.87 16.73 -5.71
C GLY A 57 -5.03 16.61 -4.69
N ASN A 58 -6.26 16.51 -5.19
CA ASN A 58 -7.48 16.34 -4.39
C ASN A 58 -8.06 14.92 -4.43
N ASP A 59 -7.44 14.02 -5.20
CA ASP A 59 -7.98 12.68 -5.48
C ASP A 59 -7.34 11.64 -4.54
N GLU A 60 -8.14 10.79 -3.91
CA GLU A 60 -7.73 9.91 -2.81
C GLU A 60 -8.52 8.59 -2.80
N PRO A 61 -7.87 7.43 -2.55
CA PRO A 61 -8.55 6.21 -2.13
C PRO A 61 -8.99 6.35 -0.66
N THR A 62 -10.27 6.15 -0.37
CA THR A 62 -10.83 6.31 0.98
C THR A 62 -10.43 5.19 1.93
N ASN A 63 -10.36 5.50 3.24
CA ASN A 63 -9.91 4.58 4.28
C ASN A 63 -10.88 4.60 5.48
N ASP A 64 -11.22 3.42 6.03
CA ASP A 64 -12.05 3.21 7.24
C ASP A 64 -11.37 2.11 8.08
N TRP A 65 -11.31 2.18 9.43
CA TRP A 65 -10.49 1.28 10.29
C TRP A 65 -11.26 0.56 11.42
N GLY A 66 -10.93 -0.72 11.66
CA GLY A 66 -11.27 -1.45 12.91
C GLY A 66 -10.86 -2.95 12.99
N TRP A 67 -10.35 -3.35 14.18
CA TRP A 67 -10.52 -4.63 14.96
C TRP A 67 -9.59 -5.88 14.75
N PRO A 68 -8.94 -6.44 15.82
CA PRO A 68 -7.82 -5.85 16.53
C PRO A 68 -6.55 -6.73 16.45
N PRO A 69 -5.43 -6.17 15.99
CA PRO A 69 -4.08 -6.63 16.27
C PRO A 69 -3.63 -6.32 17.71
N VAL A 70 -2.38 -6.67 18.04
CA VAL A 70 -1.70 -6.26 19.28
C VAL A 70 -1.77 -4.74 19.45
N GLU A 71 -2.27 -4.27 20.61
CA GLU A 71 -2.66 -2.87 20.84
C GLU A 71 -1.50 -1.89 20.58
N GLU A 72 -0.28 -2.26 20.98
CA GLU A 72 0.93 -1.46 20.80
C GLU A 72 1.30 -1.22 19.34
N TYR A 73 0.81 -2.07 18.43
CA TYR A 73 1.08 -1.96 16.99
C TYR A 73 -0.08 -1.35 16.21
N ASP A 74 -1.29 -1.35 16.76
CA ASP A 74 -2.52 -0.96 16.05
C ASP A 74 -3.13 0.37 16.51
N SER A 75 -3.03 0.70 17.79
CA SER A 75 -3.73 1.88 18.33
C SER A 75 -2.90 2.77 19.24
N LYS A 76 -1.81 2.28 19.84
CA LYS A 76 -0.95 3.11 20.69
C LYS A 76 -0.15 4.14 19.88
N PRO A 77 0.21 5.27 20.50
CA PRO A 77 0.99 6.31 19.84
C PRO A 77 2.43 5.87 19.59
N PHE A 78 2.98 6.34 18.49
CA PHE A 78 4.39 6.24 18.10
C PHE A 78 5.10 7.54 18.40
N THR A 79 6.35 7.45 18.84
CA THR A 79 7.24 8.62 18.86
C THR A 79 7.71 8.92 17.45
N ALA A 80 7.68 10.17 17.02
CA ALA A 80 8.03 10.57 15.66
C ALA A 80 9.12 11.64 15.65
N LYS A 81 10.09 11.49 14.74
CA LYS A 81 11.18 12.44 14.53
C LYS A 81 11.49 12.57 13.04
N ILE A 82 11.66 13.80 12.57
CA ILE A 82 12.21 14.04 11.23
C ILE A 82 13.74 14.02 11.35
N VAL A 83 14.39 13.09 10.65
CA VAL A 83 15.85 12.92 10.65
C VAL A 83 16.35 13.05 9.21
N GLY A 84 16.93 14.20 8.90
CA GLY A 84 17.31 14.53 7.53
C GLY A 84 16.09 14.53 6.60
N ASP A 85 16.11 13.66 5.60
CA ASP A 85 15.04 13.50 4.61
C ASP A 85 14.05 12.36 4.94
N LYS A 86 14.05 11.86 6.19
CA LYS A 86 13.20 10.75 6.63
C LYS A 86 12.30 11.14 7.79
N LEU A 87 11.13 10.54 7.85
CA LEU A 87 10.28 10.50 9.04
C LEU A 87 10.48 9.16 9.73
N VAL A 88 11.07 9.17 10.92
CA VAL A 88 11.34 7.97 11.71
C VAL A 88 10.33 7.90 12.84
N MET A 89 9.62 6.78 12.94
CA MET A 89 8.59 6.54 13.93
C MET A 89 8.88 5.25 14.70
N ASN A 90 8.81 5.30 16.03
CA ASN A 90 9.07 4.15 16.89
C ASN A 90 7.87 3.92 17.81
N GLY A 91 7.32 2.71 17.72
CA GLY A 91 6.25 2.22 18.56
C GLY A 91 6.77 1.78 19.92
N GLN A 92 5.84 1.48 20.82
CA GLN A 92 6.14 0.99 22.14
C GLN A 92 6.44 -0.51 22.10
N LYS A 93 7.23 -0.99 23.06
CA LYS A 93 7.42 -2.42 23.26
C LYS A 93 6.10 -3.05 23.71
N SER A 94 5.69 -4.11 23.04
CA SER A 94 4.50 -4.87 23.41
C SER A 94 4.73 -5.78 24.59
N LYS A 95 3.63 -6.34 25.12
CA LYS A 95 3.68 -7.45 26.10
C LYS A 95 4.49 -8.68 25.65
N PHE A 96 4.75 -8.85 24.35
CA PHE A 96 5.56 -9.94 23.81
C PHE A 96 7.06 -9.61 23.75
N GLY A 97 7.45 -8.39 24.14
CA GLY A 97 8.82 -7.93 24.09
C GLY A 97 9.29 -7.50 22.71
N TYR A 98 8.39 -7.20 21.77
CA TYR A 98 8.74 -6.67 20.45
C TYR A 98 8.25 -5.25 20.30
N SER A 99 8.98 -4.44 19.54
CA SER A 99 8.54 -3.10 19.11
C SER A 99 8.52 -3.02 17.59
N ILE A 100 7.74 -2.07 17.07
CA ILE A 100 7.66 -1.80 15.63
C ILE A 100 8.26 -0.43 15.35
N SER A 101 9.08 -0.32 14.33
CA SER A 101 9.53 0.97 13.79
C SER A 101 9.10 1.13 12.33
N LYS A 102 8.84 2.38 11.94
CA LYS A 102 8.49 2.77 10.58
C LYS A 102 9.39 3.93 10.16
N GLU A 103 10.11 3.76 9.06
CA GLU A 103 10.82 4.85 8.40
C GLU A 103 10.10 5.18 7.09
N PHE A 104 9.65 6.41 6.95
CA PHE A 104 9.08 6.90 5.70
C PHE A 104 10.10 7.79 4.99
N ASN A 105 10.24 7.55 3.70
CA ASN A 105 11.18 8.26 2.84
C ASN A 105 10.54 8.52 1.47
N VAL A 106 11.03 9.55 0.78
CA VAL A 106 10.61 9.86 -0.58
C VAL A 106 11.63 9.30 -1.56
N ASN A 107 11.21 8.35 -2.41
CA ASN A 107 12.06 7.84 -3.48
C ASN A 107 11.85 8.67 -4.75
N LYS A 108 12.82 9.54 -5.03
CA LYS A 108 12.76 10.43 -6.20
C LYS A 108 12.96 9.73 -7.54
N LYS A 109 13.60 8.56 -7.56
CA LYS A 109 13.94 7.88 -8.83
C LYS A 109 12.68 7.39 -9.52
N ASN A 110 11.73 6.89 -8.73
CA ASN A 110 10.51 6.23 -9.19
C ASN A 110 9.23 6.99 -8.79
N ASN A 111 9.36 8.12 -8.07
CA ASN A 111 8.23 8.93 -7.60
C ASN A 111 7.29 8.17 -6.66
N SER A 112 7.86 7.35 -5.77
CA SER A 112 7.14 6.64 -4.70
C SER A 112 7.42 7.23 -3.33
N ILE A 113 6.54 6.90 -2.38
CA ILE A 113 6.83 6.98 -0.95
C ILE A 113 7.23 5.58 -0.49
N GLU A 114 8.42 5.47 0.07
CA GLU A 114 8.99 4.24 0.60
C GLU A 114 8.71 4.17 2.10
N VAL A 115 8.18 3.04 2.55
CA VAL A 115 7.96 2.74 3.96
C VAL A 115 8.77 1.51 4.31
N LYS A 116 9.76 1.69 5.19
CA LYS A 116 10.51 0.58 5.78
C LYS A 116 9.93 0.27 7.16
N TYR A 117 9.40 -0.93 7.31
CA TYR A 117 8.96 -1.48 8.57
C TYR A 117 10.10 -2.28 9.20
N SER A 118 10.20 -2.25 10.54
CA SER A 118 11.03 -3.22 11.26
C SER A 118 10.32 -3.76 12.49
N ILE A 119 10.46 -5.06 12.71
CA ILE A 119 10.11 -5.74 13.97
C ILE A 119 11.40 -5.90 14.75
N ASN A 120 11.47 -5.29 15.93
CA ASN A 120 12.64 -5.35 16.80
C ASN A 120 12.37 -6.30 17.96
N ASN A 121 13.23 -7.30 18.16
CA ASN A 121 13.13 -8.22 19.29
C ASN A 121 13.86 -7.66 20.51
N GLU A 122 13.09 -7.11 21.45
CA GLU A 122 13.56 -6.58 22.72
C GLU A 122 13.25 -7.53 23.89
N SER A 123 12.90 -8.78 23.58
CA SER A 123 12.71 -9.87 24.53
C SER A 123 14.01 -10.66 24.71
N ASP A 124 13.99 -11.65 25.61
CA ASP A 124 15.02 -12.66 25.80
C ASP A 124 14.74 -13.97 25.04
N GLU A 125 13.65 -14.02 24.26
CA GLU A 125 13.25 -15.20 23.50
C GLU A 125 13.57 -15.06 22.01
N THR A 126 13.98 -16.17 21.39
CA THR A 126 14.06 -16.27 19.93
C THR A 126 12.73 -16.73 19.36
N ARG A 127 12.17 -16.02 18.38
CA ARG A 127 10.92 -16.43 17.72
C ARG A 127 10.99 -16.20 16.22
N GLN A 128 10.11 -16.90 15.49
CA GLN A 128 9.87 -16.60 14.09
C GLN A 128 8.74 -15.56 13.97
N VAL A 129 8.95 -14.54 13.15
CA VAL A 129 8.01 -13.45 12.91
C VAL A 129 8.03 -13.07 11.43
N ALA A 130 6.92 -12.53 10.94
CA ALA A 130 6.80 -11.94 9.61
C ALA A 130 6.21 -10.52 9.73
N PRO A 131 6.79 -9.51 9.05
CA PRO A 131 6.14 -8.21 8.86
C PRO A 131 4.86 -8.36 8.04
N TRP A 132 3.83 -7.57 8.36
CA TRP A 132 2.54 -7.57 7.67
C TRP A 132 2.02 -6.15 7.57
N GLU A 133 1.65 -5.71 6.38
CA GLU A 133 0.94 -4.45 6.16
C GLU A 133 -0.50 -4.74 5.69
N ILE A 134 -1.47 -4.10 6.34
CA ILE A 134 -2.87 -4.10 5.89
C ILE A 134 -3.18 -2.69 5.42
N SER A 135 -3.67 -2.56 4.19
CA SER A 135 -4.20 -1.32 3.64
C SER A 135 -5.64 -1.55 3.19
N ARG A 136 -6.44 -0.49 3.08
CA ARG A 136 -7.82 -0.57 2.59
C ARG A 136 -7.98 0.30 1.37
N VAL A 137 -8.65 -0.22 0.36
CA VAL A 137 -9.12 0.52 -0.81
C VAL A 137 -10.65 0.51 -0.81
N PRO A 138 -11.31 1.56 -1.33
CA PRO A 138 -12.75 1.53 -1.44
C PRO A 138 -13.23 0.41 -2.35
N ASN A 139 -14.46 -0.05 -2.10
CA ASN A 139 -15.11 -1.11 -2.88
C ASN A 139 -15.65 -0.59 -4.22
N ASP A 140 -14.78 0.01 -5.03
CA ASP A 140 -15.04 0.46 -6.39
C ASP A 140 -13.83 0.19 -7.28
N GLY A 141 -14.04 -0.08 -8.57
CA GLY A 141 -12.95 -0.32 -9.51
C GLY A 141 -12.41 -1.75 -9.50
N ILE A 142 -11.08 -1.90 -9.61
CA ILE A 142 -10.45 -3.20 -9.84
C ILE A 142 -9.14 -3.37 -9.09
N LEU A 143 -8.98 -4.51 -8.40
CA LEU A 143 -7.74 -4.96 -7.76
C LEU A 143 -7.05 -6.00 -8.63
N PHE A 144 -5.74 -5.93 -8.80
CA PHE A 144 -5.02 -6.85 -9.66
C PHE A 144 -3.53 -6.95 -9.36
N PHE A 145 -2.95 -8.10 -9.67
CA PHE A 145 -1.55 -8.43 -9.49
C PHE A 145 -1.14 -9.57 -10.43
N GLN A 146 0.17 -9.81 -10.57
CA GLN A 146 0.65 -10.91 -11.41
C GLN A 146 0.48 -12.24 -10.69
N ALA A 147 -0.51 -13.03 -11.11
CA ALA A 147 -0.72 -14.40 -10.65
C ALA A 147 -1.48 -15.22 -11.71
N ASP A 148 -1.29 -16.53 -11.67
CA ASP A 148 -2.03 -17.51 -12.49
C ASP A 148 -3.09 -18.28 -11.69
N LYS A 149 -3.06 -18.16 -10.35
CA LYS A 149 -4.06 -18.69 -9.43
C LYS A 149 -4.15 -17.86 -8.14
N VAL A 150 -5.25 -18.00 -7.43
CA VAL A 150 -5.43 -17.56 -6.04
C VAL A 150 -6.10 -18.69 -5.28
N GLU A 151 -5.84 -18.81 -3.99
CA GLU A 151 -6.45 -19.83 -3.13
C GLU A 151 -7.29 -19.13 -2.05
N PRO A 152 -8.39 -19.72 -1.57
CA PRO A 152 -9.10 -19.19 -0.42
C PRO A 152 -8.20 -19.11 0.82
N GLY A 153 -8.24 -17.98 1.52
CA GLY A 153 -7.44 -17.74 2.73
C GLY A 153 -8.23 -18.02 4.01
N ASN A 154 -7.58 -18.54 5.05
CA ASN A 154 -8.16 -18.73 6.39
C ASN A 154 -9.51 -19.48 6.42
N ASP A 155 -9.65 -20.52 5.60
CA ASP A 155 -10.89 -21.31 5.44
C ASP A 155 -12.13 -20.48 5.06
N MET A 156 -11.94 -19.28 4.49
CA MET A 156 -13.01 -18.40 4.03
C MET A 156 -13.41 -18.72 2.58
N THR A 157 -14.53 -18.16 2.13
CA THR A 157 -14.89 -18.17 0.70
C THR A 157 -13.85 -17.36 -0.10
N GLY A 158 -13.44 -17.84 -1.27
CA GLY A 158 -12.51 -17.11 -2.12
C GLY A 158 -13.15 -15.89 -2.79
N LEU A 159 -12.33 -14.91 -3.17
CA LEU A 159 -12.77 -13.83 -4.06
C LEU A 159 -12.77 -14.33 -5.52
N PRO A 160 -13.75 -13.93 -6.35
CA PRO A 160 -13.91 -14.42 -7.73
C PRO A 160 -12.92 -13.75 -8.71
N PHE A 161 -11.62 -13.96 -8.49
CA PHE A 161 -10.58 -13.46 -9.38
C PHE A 161 -10.68 -14.08 -10.79
N GLN A 162 -10.55 -13.22 -11.81
CA GLN A 162 -10.44 -13.60 -13.21
C GLN A 162 -8.96 -13.62 -13.64
N PHE A 163 -8.53 -14.64 -14.37
CA PHE A 163 -7.16 -14.74 -14.87
C PHE A 163 -7.11 -14.32 -16.35
N LYS A 164 -6.63 -13.11 -16.60
CA LYS A 164 -6.58 -12.50 -17.95
C LYS A 164 -5.28 -11.73 -18.12
N HIS A 165 -4.74 -11.72 -19.34
CA HIS A 165 -3.56 -10.91 -19.68
C HIS A 165 -2.30 -11.20 -18.83
N GLY A 166 -2.21 -12.40 -18.23
CA GLY A 166 -1.11 -12.79 -17.34
C GLY A 166 -1.19 -12.18 -15.94
N ALA A 167 -2.40 -11.85 -15.47
CA ALA A 167 -2.66 -11.34 -14.13
C ALA A 167 -3.99 -11.88 -13.58
N ALA A 168 -4.12 -11.84 -12.26
CA ALA A 168 -5.36 -12.08 -11.55
C ALA A 168 -6.06 -10.73 -11.34
N TRP A 169 -7.36 -10.68 -11.62
CA TRP A 169 -8.17 -9.47 -11.56
C TRP A 169 -9.43 -9.68 -10.73
N TYR A 170 -9.64 -8.86 -9.73
CA TYR A 170 -10.87 -8.82 -8.96
C TYR A 170 -11.56 -7.49 -9.20
N GLU A 171 -12.67 -7.56 -9.94
CA GLU A 171 -13.61 -6.46 -10.07
C GLU A 171 -14.41 -6.37 -8.78
N MET A 172 -14.38 -5.20 -8.14
CA MET A 172 -15.03 -5.00 -6.84
C MET A 172 -16.53 -5.33 -6.97
N ASP A 173 -17.03 -6.17 -6.06
CA ASP A 173 -18.40 -6.65 -6.10
C ASP A 173 -19.13 -6.41 -4.78
N GLU A 174 -20.37 -6.88 -4.75
CA GLU A 174 -21.35 -6.60 -3.72
C GLU A 174 -21.81 -7.84 -2.95
N ASP A 175 -20.95 -8.86 -2.85
CA ASP A 175 -21.24 -10.06 -2.04
C ASP A 175 -21.32 -9.74 -0.52
N GLU A 176 -22.09 -10.53 0.22
CA GLU A 176 -22.25 -10.38 1.67
C GLU A 176 -21.42 -11.38 2.49
N ASP A 177 -20.75 -12.33 1.82
CA ASP A 177 -19.84 -13.25 2.47
C ASP A 177 -18.50 -12.60 2.83
N HIS A 178 -17.94 -13.01 3.97
CA HIS A 178 -16.53 -12.81 4.25
C HIS A 178 -15.72 -13.59 3.23
N ARG A 179 -14.94 -12.89 2.40
CA ARG A 179 -14.09 -13.52 1.40
C ARG A 179 -12.65 -13.14 1.61
N LYS A 180 -11.76 -14.13 1.55
CA LYS A 180 -10.33 -13.92 1.64
C LYS A 180 -9.60 -14.80 0.64
N ILE A 181 -8.52 -14.27 0.06
CA ILE A 181 -7.59 -15.04 -0.75
C ILE A 181 -6.17 -14.93 -0.23
N ASN A 182 -5.39 -15.94 -0.60
CA ASN A 182 -3.94 -16.01 -0.53
C ASN A 182 -3.40 -16.14 -1.96
N ALA A 183 -2.34 -15.40 -2.28
CA ALA A 183 -1.69 -15.50 -3.59
C ALA A 183 -0.20 -15.18 -3.54
N ASP A 184 0.53 -15.75 -4.51
CA ASP A 184 1.85 -15.31 -4.94
C ASP A 184 1.64 -14.30 -6.08
N GLY A 185 1.98 -13.04 -5.82
CA GLY A 185 1.76 -11.88 -6.69
C GLY A 185 3.00 -11.34 -7.37
N ASN A 186 4.15 -12.01 -7.23
CA ASN A 186 5.44 -11.56 -7.71
C ASN A 186 5.86 -10.17 -7.17
N GLY A 187 5.58 -9.88 -5.89
CA GLY A 187 6.07 -8.69 -5.20
C GLY A 187 5.37 -7.37 -5.52
N TRP A 188 4.16 -7.38 -6.10
CA TRP A 188 3.37 -6.17 -6.29
C TRP A 188 1.86 -6.39 -6.33
N ILE A 189 1.10 -5.35 -5.96
CA ILE A 189 -0.35 -5.30 -6.07
C ILE A 189 -0.81 -3.92 -6.51
N ALA A 190 -1.84 -3.87 -7.35
CA ALA A 190 -2.37 -2.63 -7.89
C ALA A 190 -3.89 -2.55 -7.77
N TYR A 191 -4.37 -1.31 -7.68
CA TYR A 191 -5.77 -0.97 -7.63
C TYR A 191 -6.03 0.22 -8.55
N SER A 192 -7.07 0.14 -9.38
CA SER A 192 -7.49 1.22 -10.27
C SER A 192 -8.94 1.58 -10.04
N ALA A 193 -9.21 2.87 -9.82
CA ALA A 193 -10.56 3.42 -9.72
C ALA A 193 -10.53 4.93 -9.96
N LYS A 194 -11.63 5.48 -10.50
CA LYS A 194 -11.84 6.94 -10.61
C LYS A 194 -10.68 7.70 -11.28
N GLY A 195 -10.05 7.11 -12.28
CA GLY A 195 -8.90 7.70 -12.98
C GLY A 195 -7.61 7.74 -12.16
N LEU A 196 -7.51 6.94 -11.09
CA LEU A 196 -6.32 6.73 -10.28
C LEU A 196 -5.80 5.31 -10.45
N LEU A 197 -4.48 5.18 -10.49
CA LEU A 197 -3.76 3.93 -10.36
C LEU A 197 -2.88 3.98 -9.11
N PHE A 198 -3.26 3.16 -8.14
CA PHE A 198 -2.51 2.90 -6.91
C PHE A 198 -1.72 1.60 -7.05
N VAL A 199 -0.43 1.60 -6.71
CA VAL A 199 0.41 0.41 -6.78
C VAL A 199 1.26 0.33 -5.51
N LYS A 200 1.36 -0.87 -4.93
CA LYS A 200 2.37 -1.21 -3.93
C LYS A 200 3.35 -2.22 -4.53
N THR A 201 4.63 -2.04 -4.24
CA THR A 201 5.66 -3.05 -4.51
C THR A 201 6.42 -3.39 -3.25
N PHE A 202 6.74 -4.65 -3.07
CA PHE A 202 7.40 -5.22 -1.90
C PHE A 202 8.38 -6.32 -2.36
N GLN A 203 9.02 -6.99 -1.40
CA GLN A 203 9.86 -8.14 -1.71
C GLN A 203 8.99 -9.28 -2.27
N ASP A 204 9.36 -9.78 -3.45
CA ASP A 204 8.84 -11.02 -4.02
C ASP A 204 9.35 -12.20 -3.18
N LEU A 205 8.44 -13.00 -2.62
CA LEU A 205 8.76 -14.11 -1.72
C LEU A 205 8.60 -15.46 -2.43
N ASP A 206 9.52 -16.38 -2.17
CA ASP A 206 9.22 -17.79 -2.44
C ASP A 206 8.07 -18.25 -1.51
N PRO A 207 7.12 -19.08 -1.97
CA PRO A 207 6.02 -19.57 -1.11
C PRO A 207 6.46 -20.27 0.18
N SER A 208 7.71 -20.74 0.28
CA SER A 208 8.29 -21.30 1.51
C SER A 208 8.79 -20.25 2.52
N GLU A 209 8.87 -18.98 2.11
CA GLU A 209 9.31 -17.85 2.93
C GLU A 209 8.14 -17.15 3.66
N THR A 210 6.89 -17.52 3.39
CA THR A 210 5.71 -16.94 4.03
C THR A 210 5.43 -17.59 5.39
N ALA A 211 4.69 -16.89 6.25
CA ALA A 211 4.24 -17.45 7.51
C ALA A 211 3.29 -18.65 7.26
N PRO A 212 3.26 -19.65 8.15
CA PRO A 212 2.42 -20.84 7.95
C PRO A 212 0.94 -20.48 7.73
N GLY A 213 0.36 -20.94 6.62
CA GLY A 213 -1.04 -20.68 6.26
C GLY A 213 -1.27 -19.35 5.55
N GLU A 214 -0.23 -18.53 5.38
CA GLU A 214 -0.29 -17.21 4.77
C GLU A 214 0.43 -17.19 3.40
N ALA A 215 0.26 -16.09 2.66
CA ALA A 215 0.93 -15.85 1.40
C ALA A 215 1.49 -14.42 1.34
N GLU A 216 2.29 -14.11 0.32
CA GLU A 216 2.86 -12.77 0.18
C GLU A 216 1.78 -11.71 -0.10
N ILE A 217 0.69 -12.06 -0.77
CA ILE A 217 -0.50 -11.24 -0.94
C ILE A 217 -1.68 -11.92 -0.27
N GLN A 218 -2.45 -11.11 0.46
CA GLN A 218 -3.81 -11.47 0.83
C GLN A 218 -4.76 -10.33 0.49
N SER A 219 -6.00 -10.70 0.19
CA SER A 219 -7.05 -9.72 0.01
C SER A 219 -8.31 -10.21 0.69
N TYR A 220 -8.91 -9.34 1.49
CA TYR A 220 -10.13 -9.62 2.23
C TYR A 220 -11.21 -8.60 1.84
N ALA A 221 -12.37 -9.08 1.39
CA ALA A 221 -13.53 -8.23 1.12
C ALA A 221 -14.43 -8.16 2.36
N PHE A 222 -14.67 -6.94 2.86
CA PHE A 222 -15.52 -6.73 4.02
C PHE A 222 -17.01 -6.88 3.66
N PRO A 223 -17.80 -7.66 4.43
CA PRO A 223 -19.25 -7.76 4.22
C PRO A 223 -19.95 -6.41 4.29
N GLY A 224 -20.85 -6.13 3.36
CA GLY A 224 -21.56 -4.85 3.35
C GLY A 224 -20.77 -3.69 2.71
N LYS A 225 -19.68 -3.99 1.98
CA LYS A 225 -19.26 -3.23 0.78
C LYS A 225 -18.55 -1.90 1.02
N THR A 226 -17.89 -1.73 2.17
CA THR A 226 -17.21 -0.46 2.45
C THR A 226 -15.77 -0.43 1.93
N TYR A 227 -15.06 -1.55 1.96
CA TYR A 227 -13.68 -1.64 1.52
C TYR A 227 -13.23 -3.07 1.19
N VAL A 228 -12.10 -3.15 0.50
CA VAL A 228 -11.31 -4.36 0.34
C VAL A 228 -9.94 -4.11 0.97
N GLU A 229 -9.50 -5.06 1.79
CA GLU A 229 -8.15 -5.09 2.33
C GLU A 229 -7.18 -5.57 1.24
N VAL A 230 -6.08 -4.84 1.14
CA VAL A 230 -4.93 -5.11 0.28
C VAL A 230 -3.77 -5.32 1.23
N GLU A 231 -3.43 -6.58 1.42
CA GLU A 231 -2.49 -7.04 2.42
C GLU A 231 -1.27 -7.65 1.77
N GLU A 232 -0.11 -7.44 2.38
CA GLU A 232 1.13 -8.06 1.96
C GLU A 232 2.05 -8.34 3.14
N GLN A 233 2.90 -9.35 2.96
CA GLN A 233 3.76 -9.89 4.00
C GLN A 233 5.24 -9.79 3.63
N GLY A 234 6.10 -9.61 4.62
CA GLY A 234 7.55 -9.83 4.50
C GLY A 234 7.95 -11.25 4.91
N VAL A 235 9.21 -11.61 4.69
CA VAL A 235 9.73 -12.94 5.02
C VAL A 235 9.45 -13.37 6.47
N TYR A 236 8.98 -14.60 6.64
CA TYR A 236 8.85 -15.28 7.92
C TYR A 236 10.21 -15.83 8.37
N THR A 237 10.82 -15.15 9.32
CA THR A 237 12.20 -15.43 9.72
C THR A 237 12.38 -15.47 11.23
N THR A 238 13.41 -16.18 11.67
CA THR A 238 13.86 -16.21 13.06
C THR A 238 14.53 -14.90 13.43
N VAL A 239 14.10 -14.28 14.54
CA VAL A 239 14.69 -13.07 15.11
C VAL A 239 15.09 -13.35 16.55
N LYS A 240 16.39 -13.25 16.86
CA LYS A 240 16.93 -13.48 18.22
C LYS A 240 16.83 -12.22 19.09
N PRO A 241 17.04 -12.33 20.41
CA PRO A 241 17.16 -11.18 21.31
C PRO A 241 18.14 -10.13 20.78
N GLY A 242 17.68 -8.88 20.67
CA GLY A 242 18.45 -7.74 20.16
C GLY A 242 18.57 -7.67 18.64
N GLU A 243 18.07 -8.65 17.89
CA GLU A 243 18.01 -8.60 16.43
C GLU A 243 16.72 -7.93 15.94
N SER A 244 16.66 -7.65 14.64
CA SER A 244 15.47 -7.10 14.00
C SER A 244 15.34 -7.64 12.57
N VAL A 245 14.11 -7.77 12.10
CA VAL A 245 13.82 -7.97 10.68
C VAL A 245 13.24 -6.68 10.12
N SER A 246 13.65 -6.32 8.90
CA SER A 246 13.12 -5.16 8.19
C SER A 246 12.57 -5.56 6.83
N TRP A 247 11.53 -4.87 6.39
CA TRP A 247 10.87 -5.07 5.10
C TRP A 247 10.39 -3.73 4.56
N THR A 248 10.39 -3.56 3.24
CA THR A 248 10.16 -2.26 2.58
C THR A 248 9.02 -2.37 1.59
N VAL A 249 8.07 -1.44 1.68
CA VAL A 249 6.95 -1.28 0.76
C VAL A 249 7.06 0.08 0.07
N ASN A 250 6.96 0.10 -1.26
CA ASN A 250 6.89 1.33 -2.04
C ASN A 250 5.46 1.59 -2.47
N TRP A 251 4.95 2.76 -2.12
CA TRP A 251 3.63 3.24 -2.46
C TRP A 251 3.72 4.19 -3.66
N TYR A 252 3.00 3.88 -4.73
CA TYR A 252 2.89 4.72 -5.93
C TYR A 252 1.45 5.15 -6.13
N LEU A 253 1.26 6.39 -6.56
CA LEU A 253 -0.04 6.91 -6.95
C LEU A 253 0.12 7.80 -8.18
N THR A 254 -0.69 7.55 -9.21
CA THR A 254 -0.69 8.33 -10.43
C THR A 254 -2.09 8.40 -11.03
N HIS A 255 -2.36 9.42 -11.84
CA HIS A 255 -3.56 9.45 -12.67
C HIS A 255 -3.42 8.47 -13.83
N THR A 256 -4.54 7.87 -14.23
CA THR A 256 -4.66 7.04 -15.44
C THR A 256 -5.93 7.44 -16.20
N ASP A 257 -5.86 7.42 -17.53
CA ASP A 257 -7.01 7.61 -18.41
C ASP A 257 -7.66 6.27 -18.81
N LEU A 258 -7.15 5.15 -18.27
CA LEU A 258 -7.65 3.82 -18.56
C LEU A 258 -8.85 3.47 -17.69
N GLU A 259 -9.81 2.75 -18.27
CA GLU A 259 -10.93 2.19 -17.52
C GLU A 259 -10.45 1.13 -16.52
N PRO A 260 -11.05 1.04 -15.32
CA PRO A 260 -10.69 0.08 -14.28
C PRO A 260 -11.27 -1.31 -14.60
N VAL A 261 -10.85 -1.89 -15.71
CA VAL A 261 -11.25 -3.22 -16.19
C VAL A 261 -10.02 -4.07 -16.54
N PRO A 262 -10.12 -5.41 -16.56
CA PRO A 262 -9.00 -6.26 -16.96
C PRO A 262 -8.49 -5.87 -18.35
N SER A 263 -7.24 -5.41 -18.44
CA SER A 263 -6.64 -4.99 -19.71
C SER A 263 -5.12 -5.09 -19.70
N GLU A 264 -4.55 -5.38 -20.88
CA GLU A 264 -3.10 -5.38 -21.05
C GLU A 264 -2.48 -4.00 -20.83
N ASP A 265 -3.21 -2.93 -21.16
CA ASP A 265 -2.68 -1.57 -21.10
C ASP A 265 -2.53 -1.09 -19.66
N LEU A 266 -3.46 -1.46 -18.77
CA LEU A 266 -3.35 -1.17 -17.34
C LEU A 266 -2.17 -1.94 -16.72
N LEU A 267 -1.95 -3.21 -17.11
CA LEU A 267 -0.75 -3.95 -16.72
C LEU A 267 0.54 -3.33 -17.25
N LYS A 268 0.56 -2.85 -18.50
CA LYS A 268 1.72 -2.15 -19.07
C LYS A 268 2.00 -0.85 -18.32
N GLU A 269 0.97 -0.13 -17.89
CA GLU A 269 1.11 1.09 -17.11
C GLU A 269 1.73 0.82 -15.74
N VAL A 270 1.26 -0.19 -15.01
CA VAL A 270 1.90 -0.66 -13.76
C VAL A 270 3.35 -1.06 -14.01
N LYS A 271 3.61 -1.92 -15.00
CA LYS A 271 4.97 -2.37 -15.34
C LYS A 271 5.90 -1.21 -15.67
N LYS A 272 5.41 -0.16 -16.33
CA LYS A 272 6.18 1.05 -16.62
C LYS A 272 6.43 1.89 -15.36
N LEU A 273 5.45 1.97 -14.46
CA LEU A 273 5.55 2.69 -13.19
C LEU A 273 6.63 2.05 -12.29
N ILE A 274 6.61 0.72 -12.16
CA ILE A 274 7.56 -0.02 -11.32
C ILE A 274 8.94 -0.19 -12.02
N LYS A 275 9.04 -0.28 -13.35
CA LYS A 275 10.35 -0.41 -14.04
C LYS A 275 11.27 0.80 -13.95
N LYS A 276 10.81 1.96 -13.44
CA LYS A 276 11.71 3.08 -13.10
C LYS A 276 12.74 2.74 -11.99
N LEU A 277 12.78 1.50 -11.53
CA LEU A 277 13.66 0.96 -10.50
C LEU A 277 15.05 0.50 -11.01
N ASN A 278 15.27 0.31 -12.32
CA ASN A 278 16.55 -0.16 -12.90
C ASN A 278 17.30 0.93 -13.67
#